data_AF-A0A2N9H345-F1
#
_entry.id   AF-A0A2N9H345-F1
#
_cell.length_a   1.000
_cell.length_b   1.000
_cell.length_c   1.000
_cell.angle_alpha   90.00
_cell.angle_beta   90.00
_cell.angle_gamma   90.00
#
_symmetry.space_group_name_H-M   'P 1'
#
loop_
_entity.id
_entity.type
_entity.pdbx_description
1 polymer ?
#
loop_
_entity_poly.entity_id
_entity_poly.type
_entity_poly.pdbx_seq_one_letter_code
_entity_poly.pdbx_strand_id
1 'polypeptide(L)'
;MANSNYLFFLQIACLIILLSLSPSSAHTKSRKSMAPAPGPAPVSQVDYKGCFSKVYAFGGSYTDTGNAYLMGGFQSFIGKIFSMNPFGSTGHRQCNGRLVIDYLCDALSMPPLSPYKDSSSNFSNGANFAIAGSTALSSDFFSRFNIGSPGSLMWKSNPESFQTQIDWFHKFVAEKECMHNSNMAISTSRSSQNLVETPGLNQVVLPSLSLDETIEQIIGGFGWSLFMQAILVSIPSFFDAQQTFISIYADAEPKWHCSTFDTTCNSSSNICQLPKSAWSWDEPSHNTIISEWGLECASSFITGLPASSFFIGSLIGGFTLATLGDFCLGRKNLLYLSCLIMSVTALMTAFSTNIWMYSSLRFVSGLGRASIITCSLILLTERVGKRWRGQLGMTAFFSYSLGLLSLPAIAYLNRGSSWRHLYLCTSIPAISYNIIAYFFVYESPRWLLMQGRDKEAIAILRRIASIEEDGLCNSYLQQW
;
A
#
# COMPACT_ATOMS: atom_id res chain seq x y z
N MET A 1 32.35 25.71 -1.32
CA MET A 1 33.10 24.44 -1.31
C MET A 1 33.00 23.63 -0.01
N ALA A 2 32.38 24.11 1.09
CA ALA A 2 32.31 23.36 2.35
C ALA A 2 31.13 22.35 2.51
N ASN A 3 30.06 22.47 1.72
CA ASN A 3 28.87 21.60 1.86
C ASN A 3 28.94 20.27 1.10
N SER A 4 29.86 20.11 0.15
CA SER A 4 29.98 18.87 -0.65
C SER A 4 30.53 17.71 0.17
N ASN A 5 31.39 17.99 1.14
CA ASN A 5 32.02 16.96 1.98
C ASN A 5 31.02 16.38 2.98
N TYR A 6 30.11 17.18 3.53
CA TYR A 6 29.09 16.68 4.46
C TYR A 6 28.12 15.70 3.81
N LEU A 7 27.72 15.91 2.55
CA LEU A 7 26.84 14.97 1.84
C LEU A 7 27.55 13.64 1.57
N PHE A 8 28.84 13.68 1.20
CA PHE A 8 29.67 12.50 0.98
C PHE A 8 29.89 11.70 2.28
N PHE A 9 30.16 12.39 3.40
CA PHE A 9 30.27 11.74 4.72
C PHE A 9 28.92 11.19 5.24
N LEU A 10 27.79 11.84 4.92
CA LEU A 10 26.46 11.33 5.26
C LEU A 10 26.11 10.06 4.44
N GLN A 11 26.51 10.02 3.17
CA GLN A 11 26.35 8.84 2.32
C GLN A 11 27.21 7.67 2.80
N ILE A 12 28.45 7.92 3.22
CA ILE A 12 29.34 6.91 3.82
C ILE A 12 28.79 6.45 5.17
N ALA A 13 28.25 7.35 6.01
CA ALA A 13 27.63 6.98 7.28
C ALA A 13 26.38 6.10 7.07
N CYS A 14 25.53 6.42 6.08
CA CYS A 14 24.42 5.56 5.69
C CYS A 14 24.90 4.22 5.14
N LEU A 15 25.99 4.16 4.36
CA LEU A 15 26.56 2.92 3.83
C LEU A 15 27.14 2.03 4.95
N ILE A 16 27.77 2.63 5.97
CA ILE A 16 28.29 1.92 7.16
C ILE A 16 27.14 1.40 8.02
N ILE A 17 26.07 2.19 8.20
CA ILE A 17 24.85 1.74 8.88
C ILE A 17 24.17 0.59 8.08
N LEU A 18 24.16 0.67 6.76
CA LEU A 18 23.65 -0.38 5.86
C LEU A 18 24.49 -1.68 5.91
N LEU A 19 25.82 -1.59 6.05
CA LEU A 19 26.68 -2.76 6.23
C LEU A 19 26.55 -3.38 7.64
N SER A 20 26.26 -2.57 8.65
CA SER A 20 26.02 -3.02 10.03
C SER A 20 24.66 -3.70 10.25
N LEU A 21 23.73 -3.58 9.28
CA LEU A 21 22.42 -4.25 9.27
C LEU A 21 22.41 -5.55 8.44
N SER A 22 23.58 -6.01 7.97
CA SER A 22 23.70 -7.37 7.47
C SER A 22 23.46 -8.36 8.62
N PRO A 23 22.64 -9.41 8.45
CA PRO A 23 22.43 -10.40 9.50
C PRO A 23 23.76 -11.08 9.77
N SER A 24 24.34 -10.75 10.94
CA SER A 24 25.47 -11.46 11.50
C SER A 24 25.12 -12.95 11.61
N SER A 25 25.93 -13.77 10.95
CA SER A 25 25.92 -15.21 11.06
C SER A 25 26.40 -15.61 12.47
N ALA A 26 25.46 -15.79 13.41
CA ALA A 26 25.62 -16.49 14.70
C ALA A 26 24.22 -16.60 15.32
N HIS A 27 23.59 -17.75 15.59
CA HIS A 27 24.08 -19.02 16.13
C HIS A 27 23.25 -20.18 15.56
N THR A 28 23.89 -21.08 14.83
CA THR A 28 23.40 -22.44 14.59
C THR A 28 23.63 -23.24 15.88
N LYS A 29 22.62 -23.33 16.75
CA LYS A 29 22.55 -24.44 17.71
C LYS A 29 21.85 -25.60 17.01
N SER A 30 22.68 -26.55 16.56
CA SER A 30 22.28 -27.86 16.05
C SER A 30 21.17 -28.46 16.91
N ARG A 31 19.98 -28.62 16.32
CA ARG A 31 18.92 -29.47 16.87
C ARG A 31 19.21 -30.88 16.36
N LYS A 32 19.57 -31.78 17.28
CA LYS A 32 19.84 -33.20 16.98
C LYS A 32 18.65 -33.82 16.23
N SER A 33 18.99 -34.58 15.19
CA SER A 33 18.11 -35.45 14.40
C SER A 33 17.18 -36.27 15.30
N MET A 34 15.88 -36.23 15.00
CA MET A 34 14.88 -37.16 15.53
C MET A 34 14.41 -38.05 14.37
N ALA A 35 14.31 -39.35 14.65
CA ALA A 35 14.05 -40.44 13.71
C ALA A 35 12.70 -40.29 12.96
N PRO A 36 12.52 -40.95 11.78
CA PRO A 36 11.35 -40.73 10.94
C PRO A 36 10.09 -41.31 11.58
N ALA A 37 9.06 -40.49 11.70
CA ALA A 37 7.74 -40.89 12.21
C ALA A 37 6.93 -41.65 11.13
N PRO A 38 5.98 -42.52 11.53
CA PRO A 38 5.19 -43.33 10.59
C PRO A 38 4.24 -42.45 9.77
N GLY A 39 3.88 -42.91 8.57
CA GLY A 39 3.07 -42.18 7.59
C GLY A 39 1.70 -41.69 8.12
N PRO A 40 1.11 -40.65 7.47
CA PRO A 40 0.02 -39.90 8.05
C PRO A 40 -1.32 -40.65 8.01
N ALA A 41 -2.01 -40.62 9.15
CA ALA A 41 -3.43 -40.94 9.31
C ALA A 41 -4.30 -39.76 8.80
N PRO A 42 -5.60 -39.96 8.50
CA PRO A 42 -6.42 -38.95 7.83
C PRO A 42 -6.69 -37.70 8.68
N VAL A 43 -6.75 -36.57 7.97
CA VAL A 43 -6.80 -35.17 8.43
C VAL A 43 -8.00 -34.85 9.34
N SER A 44 -7.76 -34.17 10.46
CA SER A 44 -8.78 -33.44 11.23
C SER A 44 -8.43 -31.95 11.29
N GLN A 45 -9.23 -31.09 10.65
CA GLN A 45 -9.11 -29.63 10.78
C GLN A 45 -9.22 -29.22 12.26
N VAL A 46 -8.36 -28.30 12.73
CA VAL A 46 -8.53 -27.66 14.05
C VAL A 46 -9.80 -26.81 13.97
N ASP A 47 -10.86 -27.31 14.58
CA ASP A 47 -12.17 -26.68 14.55
C ASP A 47 -12.30 -25.70 15.73
N TYR A 48 -12.31 -24.39 15.45
CA TYR A 48 -12.56 -23.36 16.46
C TYR A 48 -14.06 -23.16 16.74
N LYS A 49 -14.92 -24.02 16.18
CA LYS A 49 -16.37 -24.01 16.43
C LYS A 49 -16.67 -24.07 17.93
N GLY A 50 -17.42 -23.08 18.40
CA GLY A 50 -17.86 -23.00 19.78
C GLY A 50 -16.79 -22.51 20.76
N CYS A 51 -15.56 -22.18 20.33
CA CYS A 51 -14.55 -21.58 21.21
C CYS A 51 -14.87 -20.12 21.55
N PHE A 52 -15.63 -19.43 20.69
CA PHE A 52 -16.00 -18.04 20.86
C PHE A 52 -17.52 -17.89 20.74
N SER A 53 -18.12 -17.15 21.68
CA SER A 53 -19.56 -16.89 21.70
C SER A 53 -19.92 -15.51 21.13
N LYS A 54 -18.96 -14.57 21.11
CA LYS A 54 -19.18 -13.19 20.66
C LYS A 54 -17.98 -12.65 19.89
N VAL A 55 -18.25 -11.86 18.85
CA VAL A 55 -17.21 -11.13 18.09
C VAL A 55 -17.56 -9.64 18.04
N TYR A 56 -16.60 -8.80 18.41
CA TYR A 56 -16.73 -7.35 18.32
C TYR A 56 -15.74 -6.82 17.30
N ALA A 57 -16.24 -6.04 16.33
CA ALA A 57 -15.43 -5.53 15.24
C ALA A 57 -15.32 -4.01 15.30
N PHE A 58 -14.10 -3.50 15.11
CA PHE A 58 -13.76 -2.08 15.02
C PHE A 58 -12.95 -1.83 13.76
N GLY A 59 -12.97 -0.60 13.26
CA GLY A 59 -12.13 -0.22 12.13
C GLY A 59 -12.78 0.77 11.16
N GLY A 60 -12.26 0.79 9.94
CA GLY A 60 -12.66 1.73 8.89
C GLY A 60 -13.58 1.10 7.84
N SER A 61 -13.44 1.59 6.61
CA SER A 61 -14.27 1.20 5.46
C SER A 61 -14.19 -0.28 5.10
N TYR A 62 -13.10 -0.97 5.45
CA TYR A 62 -12.90 -2.40 5.18
C TYR A 62 -13.56 -3.34 6.20
N THR A 63 -14.08 -2.80 7.30
CA THR A 63 -14.72 -3.58 8.36
C THR A 63 -16.19 -3.18 8.56
N ASP A 64 -16.60 -2.00 8.07
CA ASP A 64 -17.95 -1.48 8.26
C ASP A 64 -19.03 -2.29 7.52
N THR A 65 -19.91 -2.96 8.30
CA THR A 65 -21.04 -3.75 7.77
C THR A 65 -22.30 -2.93 7.46
N GLY A 66 -22.27 -1.61 7.63
CA GLY A 66 -23.37 -0.72 7.26
C GLY A 66 -23.64 0.46 8.20
N ASN A 67 -22.80 0.71 9.21
CA ASN A 67 -22.94 1.84 10.12
C ASN A 67 -22.84 3.18 9.39
N ALA A 68 -21.91 3.34 8.43
CA ALA A 68 -21.81 4.58 7.67
C ALA A 68 -23.10 4.89 6.88
N TYR A 69 -23.75 3.88 6.31
CA TYR A 69 -25.03 4.04 5.62
C TYR A 69 -26.15 4.46 6.59
N LEU A 70 -26.28 3.77 7.73
CA LEU A 70 -27.31 4.05 8.74
C LEU A 70 -27.15 5.42 9.41
N MET A 71 -25.95 5.98 9.41
CA MET A 71 -25.68 7.34 9.89
C MET A 71 -25.90 8.44 8.83
N GLY A 72 -26.64 8.15 7.76
CA GLY A 72 -26.91 9.11 6.68
C GLY A 72 -25.72 9.33 5.73
N GLY A 73 -24.79 8.37 5.65
CA GLY A 73 -23.70 8.41 4.69
C GLY A 73 -24.14 8.20 3.25
N PHE A 74 -23.24 8.53 2.32
CA PHE A 74 -23.44 8.42 0.88
C PHE A 74 -24.16 7.11 0.53
N GLN A 75 -25.31 7.20 -0.14
CA GLN A 75 -25.94 6.03 -0.73
C GLN A 75 -24.93 5.43 -1.71
N SER A 76 -24.49 4.20 -1.46
CA SER A 76 -23.33 3.60 -2.10
C SER A 76 -23.37 3.77 -3.62
N PHE A 77 -22.56 4.69 -4.17
CA PHE A 77 -22.38 4.84 -5.61
C PHE A 77 -21.78 3.54 -6.19
N ILE A 78 -20.89 2.91 -5.42
CA ILE A 78 -20.31 1.57 -5.67
C ILE A 78 -21.38 0.48 -5.60
N GLY A 79 -22.24 0.48 -4.59
CA GLY A 79 -23.27 -0.53 -4.36
C GLY A 79 -24.40 -0.50 -5.39
N LYS A 80 -24.67 0.66 -6.00
CA LYS A 80 -25.52 0.77 -7.20
C LYS A 80 -24.85 0.25 -8.46
N ILE A 81 -23.53 0.47 -8.64
CA ILE A 81 -22.76 0.01 -9.81
C ILE A 81 -22.53 -1.52 -9.78
N PHE A 82 -22.27 -2.09 -8.60
CA PHE A 82 -21.98 -3.51 -8.41
C PHE A 82 -23.17 -4.32 -7.86
N SER A 83 -24.41 -3.87 -8.12
CA SER A 83 -25.63 -4.57 -7.71
C SER A 83 -25.89 -5.84 -8.54
N MET A 84 -24.97 -6.81 -8.49
CA MET A 84 -25.21 -8.22 -8.74
C MET A 84 -24.75 -8.97 -7.50
N ASN A 85 -25.68 -9.31 -6.62
CA ASN A 85 -25.41 -10.19 -5.49
C ASN A 85 -26.34 -11.41 -5.58
N PRO A 86 -25.82 -12.63 -5.82
CA PRO A 86 -26.64 -13.85 -5.86
C PRO A 86 -27.07 -14.38 -4.47
N PHE A 87 -26.69 -13.72 -3.37
CA PHE A 87 -26.74 -14.34 -2.03
C PHE A 87 -27.42 -13.52 -0.90
N GLY A 88 -28.34 -12.61 -1.24
CA GLY A 88 -29.45 -12.27 -0.34
C GLY A 88 -29.17 -11.45 0.93
N SER A 89 -28.00 -10.82 1.13
CA SER A 89 -27.82 -9.81 2.20
C SER A 89 -27.87 -8.37 1.66
N THR A 90 -28.59 -7.51 2.38
CA THR A 90 -28.97 -6.13 2.02
C THR A 90 -27.81 -5.24 1.54
N GLY A 91 -28.05 -4.48 0.47
CA GLY A 91 -27.09 -3.66 -0.28
C GLY A 91 -26.58 -2.39 0.42
N HIS A 92 -26.19 -2.47 1.69
CA HIS A 92 -25.74 -1.33 2.50
C HIS A 92 -24.22 -1.30 2.78
N ARG A 93 -23.48 -2.29 2.27
CA ARG A 93 -22.03 -2.43 2.42
C ARG A 93 -21.28 -1.69 1.30
N GLN A 94 -20.05 -1.27 1.57
CA GLN A 94 -19.19 -0.56 0.61
C GLN A 94 -18.40 -1.50 -0.33
N CYS A 95 -18.66 -2.81 -0.28
CA CYS A 95 -17.98 -3.85 -1.05
C CYS A 95 -18.99 -4.77 -1.78
N ASN A 96 -18.48 -5.72 -2.56
CA ASN A 96 -19.24 -6.70 -3.35
C ASN A 96 -20.04 -7.74 -2.52
N GLY A 97 -20.16 -7.57 -1.21
CA GLY A 97 -21.04 -8.37 -0.34
C GLY A 97 -20.37 -9.00 0.87
N ARG A 98 -19.06 -9.28 0.82
CA ARG A 98 -18.30 -9.88 1.94
C ARG A 98 -17.08 -9.04 2.33
N LEU A 99 -16.92 -8.84 3.63
CA LEU A 99 -15.80 -8.19 4.31
C LEU A 99 -14.92 -9.25 4.98
N VAL A 100 -13.69 -8.87 5.34
CA VAL A 100 -12.75 -9.77 6.06
C VAL A 100 -13.39 -10.37 7.33
N ILE A 101 -14.23 -9.59 8.01
CA ILE A 101 -14.94 -10.03 9.21
C ILE A 101 -15.95 -11.15 8.95
N ASP A 102 -16.54 -11.24 7.75
CA ASP A 102 -17.49 -12.32 7.45
C ASP A 102 -16.76 -13.66 7.30
N TYR A 103 -15.54 -13.66 6.72
CA TYR A 103 -14.72 -14.87 6.65
C TYR A 103 -14.29 -15.36 8.05
N LEU A 104 -14.05 -14.43 8.97
CA LEU A 104 -13.79 -14.78 10.37
C LEU A 104 -15.04 -15.39 11.02
N CYS A 105 -16.21 -14.79 10.84
CA CYS A 105 -17.46 -15.32 11.36
C CYS A 105 -17.76 -16.73 10.81
N ASP A 106 -17.56 -16.95 9.50
CA ASP A 106 -17.72 -18.26 8.88
C ASP A 106 -16.76 -19.31 9.48
N ALA A 107 -15.49 -18.95 9.68
CA ALA A 107 -14.50 -19.82 10.30
C ALA A 107 -14.85 -20.17 11.76
N LEU A 108 -15.53 -19.26 12.46
CA LEU A 108 -16.02 -19.46 13.83
C LEU A 108 -17.42 -20.13 13.88
N SER A 109 -18.06 -20.38 12.73
CA SER A 109 -19.46 -20.80 12.59
C SER A 109 -20.44 -19.88 13.34
N MET A 110 -20.20 -18.57 13.23
CA MET A 110 -21.03 -17.52 13.78
C MET A 110 -21.76 -16.79 12.66
N PRO A 111 -22.98 -16.26 12.90
CA PRO A 111 -23.66 -15.45 11.90
C PRO A 111 -22.89 -14.15 11.63
N PRO A 112 -23.07 -13.55 10.44
CA PRO A 112 -22.47 -12.27 10.09
C PRO A 112 -22.81 -11.18 11.11
N LEU A 113 -21.85 -10.30 11.39
CA LEU A 113 -22.04 -9.22 12.36
C LEU A 113 -22.92 -8.10 11.82
N SER A 114 -23.97 -7.79 12.56
CA SER A 114 -24.83 -6.63 12.32
C SER A 114 -24.13 -5.31 12.69
N PRO A 115 -24.40 -4.23 11.95
CA PRO A 115 -23.92 -2.89 12.30
C PRO A 115 -24.59 -2.42 13.60
N TYR A 116 -23.80 -1.87 14.54
CA TYR A 116 -24.29 -1.38 15.84
C TYR A 116 -25.44 -0.36 15.71
N LYS A 117 -25.45 0.45 14.64
CA LYS A 117 -26.50 1.45 14.39
C LYS A 117 -27.83 0.87 13.93
N ASP A 118 -27.92 -0.42 13.62
CA ASP A 118 -29.20 -1.05 13.30
C ASP A 118 -29.96 -1.41 14.58
N SER A 119 -31.01 -0.64 14.86
CA SER A 119 -31.86 -0.82 16.03
C SER A 119 -32.70 -2.11 16.00
N SER A 120 -32.85 -2.74 14.83
CA SER A 120 -33.64 -3.96 14.63
C SER A 120 -32.83 -5.26 14.72
N SER A 121 -31.50 -5.14 14.78
CA SER A 121 -30.59 -6.28 14.72
C SER A 121 -30.41 -6.99 16.07
N ASN A 122 -30.20 -8.31 16.01
CA ASN A 122 -29.87 -9.12 17.17
C ASN A 122 -28.34 -9.17 17.37
N PHE A 123 -27.87 -8.71 18.53
CA PHE A 123 -26.45 -8.63 18.88
C PHE A 123 -25.96 -9.77 19.81
N SER A 124 -26.72 -10.87 19.94
CA SER A 124 -26.34 -12.01 20.80
C SER A 124 -24.96 -12.59 20.49
N ASN A 125 -24.56 -12.57 19.21
CA ASN A 125 -23.28 -13.10 18.73
C ASN A 125 -22.20 -12.01 18.56
N GLY A 126 -22.46 -10.81 19.09
CA GLY A 126 -21.58 -9.66 18.98
C GLY A 126 -22.10 -8.59 18.01
N ALA A 127 -21.29 -7.56 17.79
CA ALA A 127 -21.68 -6.35 17.08
C ALA A 127 -20.50 -5.72 16.32
N ASN A 128 -20.81 -5.02 15.23
CA ASN A 128 -19.82 -4.27 14.47
C ASN A 128 -19.93 -2.77 14.75
N PHE A 129 -18.85 -2.17 15.26
CA PHE A 129 -18.72 -0.75 15.59
C PHE A 129 -17.87 0.01 14.55
N ALA A 130 -17.35 -0.65 13.53
CA ALA A 130 -16.57 -0.03 12.48
C ALA A 130 -17.38 1.01 11.70
N ILE A 131 -16.72 2.08 11.28
CA ILE A 131 -17.35 3.18 10.53
C ILE A 131 -16.47 3.49 9.32
N ALA A 132 -17.05 3.44 8.12
CA ALA A 132 -16.36 3.85 6.91
C ALA A 132 -15.93 5.32 6.98
N GLY A 133 -14.69 5.61 6.60
CA GLY A 133 -14.12 6.97 6.70
C GLY A 133 -13.82 7.43 8.13
N SER A 134 -13.71 6.51 9.10
CA SER A 134 -13.27 6.87 10.45
C SER A 134 -11.83 7.39 10.47
N THR A 135 -11.60 8.39 11.31
CA THR A 135 -10.29 9.05 11.47
C THR A 135 -9.65 8.69 12.81
N ALA A 136 -8.32 8.75 12.88
CA ALA A 136 -7.60 8.57 14.14
C ALA A 136 -7.75 9.79 15.08
N LEU A 137 -8.05 10.96 14.53
CA LEU A 137 -8.22 12.22 15.26
C LEU A 137 -9.70 12.47 15.58
N SER A 138 -9.98 13.24 16.65
CA SER A 138 -11.35 13.59 17.02
C SER A 138 -11.98 14.57 16.05
N SER A 139 -13.31 14.58 15.96
CA SER A 139 -14.08 15.58 15.22
C SER A 139 -13.75 17.02 15.64
N ASP A 140 -13.44 17.23 16.93
CA ASP A 140 -13.00 18.52 17.48
C ASP A 140 -11.71 19.05 16.84
N PHE A 141 -10.81 18.18 16.41
CA PHE A 141 -9.63 18.59 15.67
C PHE A 141 -10.02 19.19 14.32
N PHE A 142 -10.94 18.55 13.59
CA PHE A 142 -11.34 18.98 12.25
C PHE A 142 -12.24 20.22 12.27
N SER A 143 -13.08 20.37 13.30
CA SER A 143 -13.92 21.56 13.49
C SER A 143 -13.07 22.82 13.74
N ARG A 144 -11.95 22.70 14.46
CA ARG A 144 -11.00 23.81 14.68
C ARG A 144 -10.38 24.36 13.39
N PHE A 145 -10.20 23.51 12.38
CA PHE A 145 -9.65 23.92 11.08
C PHE A 145 -10.72 24.21 10.02
N ASN A 146 -12.00 24.19 10.41
CA ASN A 146 -13.15 24.43 9.54
C ASN A 146 -13.22 23.51 8.29
N ILE A 147 -12.56 22.34 8.35
CA ILE A 147 -12.46 21.36 7.25
C ILE A 147 -13.81 20.64 7.03
N GLY A 148 -14.75 20.81 7.96
CA GLY A 148 -16.09 20.24 7.95
C GLY A 148 -17.20 21.09 7.31
N SER A 149 -16.88 22.26 6.78
CA SER A 149 -17.88 23.20 6.27
C SER A 149 -18.63 22.66 5.03
N PRO A 150 -19.91 23.05 4.81
CA PRO A 150 -20.67 22.65 3.63
C PRO A 150 -19.91 23.07 2.36
N GLY A 151 -19.49 22.10 1.54
CA GLY A 151 -18.61 22.33 0.39
C GLY A 151 -17.21 21.69 0.51
N SER A 152 -16.87 21.08 1.64
CA SER A 152 -15.67 20.25 1.80
C SER A 152 -15.76 18.92 1.04
N LEU A 153 -14.61 18.39 0.59
CA LEU A 153 -14.47 17.05 -0.02
C LEU A 153 -14.83 15.91 0.96
N MET A 154 -15.01 16.21 2.25
CA MET A 154 -15.40 15.23 3.26
C MET A 154 -16.92 14.95 3.20
N TRP A 155 -17.26 13.66 3.17
CA TRP A 155 -18.67 13.20 3.08
C TRP A 155 -19.52 13.52 4.31
N LYS A 156 -18.90 13.92 5.44
CA LYS A 156 -19.55 14.43 6.64
C LYS A 156 -18.88 15.70 7.11
N SER A 157 -19.69 16.63 7.60
CA SER A 157 -19.21 17.86 8.21
C SER A 157 -18.37 17.65 9.46
N ASN A 158 -18.46 16.49 10.11
CA ASN A 158 -17.54 16.08 11.16
C ASN A 158 -17.20 14.60 10.95
N PRO A 159 -15.95 14.25 10.61
CA PRO A 159 -15.56 12.85 10.48
C PRO A 159 -15.65 12.17 11.84
N GLU A 160 -16.22 10.97 11.84
CA GLU A 160 -16.28 10.16 13.06
C GLU A 160 -14.89 9.62 13.38
N SER A 161 -14.56 9.57 14.65
CA SER A 161 -13.24 9.14 15.09
C SER A 161 -13.26 7.68 15.54
N PHE A 162 -12.09 7.07 15.66
CA PHE A 162 -11.97 5.78 16.33
C PHE A 162 -12.53 5.83 17.76
N GLN A 163 -12.42 6.97 18.45
CA GLN A 163 -13.00 7.17 19.78
C GLN A 163 -14.52 6.99 19.78
N THR A 164 -15.22 7.44 18.73
CA THR A 164 -16.67 7.24 18.58
C THR A 164 -17.04 5.74 18.63
N GLN A 165 -16.21 4.87 18.03
CA GLN A 165 -16.44 3.43 18.02
C GLN A 165 -16.26 2.82 19.41
N ILE A 166 -15.26 3.31 20.15
CA ILE A 166 -15.00 2.92 21.54
C ILE A 166 -16.15 3.36 22.45
N ASP A 167 -16.67 4.58 22.27
CA ASP A 167 -17.80 5.09 23.05
C ASP A 167 -19.08 4.28 22.79
N TRP A 168 -19.32 3.89 21.54
CA TRP A 168 -20.43 3.00 21.19
C TRP A 168 -20.27 1.62 21.82
N PHE A 169 -19.06 1.07 21.84
CA PHE A 169 -18.79 -0.20 22.50
C PHE A 169 -19.04 -0.12 24.01
N HIS A 170 -18.52 0.91 24.69
CA HIS A 170 -18.77 1.10 26.12
C HIS A 170 -20.27 1.24 26.41
N LYS A 171 -20.99 2.02 25.59
CA LYS A 171 -22.45 2.14 25.69
C LYS A 171 -23.15 0.80 25.48
N PHE A 172 -22.74 0.03 24.48
CA PHE A 172 -23.28 -1.29 24.19
C PHE A 172 -23.07 -2.27 25.36
N VAL A 173 -21.87 -2.34 25.92
CA VAL A 173 -21.56 -3.19 27.07
C VAL A 173 -22.41 -2.78 28.29
N ALA A 174 -22.52 -1.48 28.56
CA ALA A 174 -23.31 -0.97 29.68
C ALA A 174 -24.82 -1.27 29.55
N GLU A 175 -25.38 -1.12 28.35
CA GLU A 175 -26.83 -1.26 28.11
C GLU A 175 -27.28 -2.70 27.85
N LYS A 176 -26.43 -3.52 27.21
CA LYS A 176 -26.83 -4.83 26.68
C LYS A 176 -26.14 -6.02 27.36
N GLU A 177 -24.93 -5.86 27.90
CA GLU A 177 -24.22 -6.93 28.59
C GLU A 177 -24.37 -6.85 30.12
N CYS A 178 -24.24 -5.66 30.71
CA CYS A 178 -24.34 -5.49 32.17
C CYS A 178 -25.76 -5.67 32.73
N MET A 179 -26.80 -5.48 31.91
CA MET A 179 -28.20 -5.72 32.32
C MET A 179 -28.58 -7.20 32.41
N HIS A 180 -27.77 -8.12 31.85
CA HIS A 180 -28.02 -9.56 31.99
C HIS A 180 -27.44 -10.13 33.29
N ASN A 181 -26.46 -9.44 33.91
CA ASN A 181 -25.77 -9.88 35.12
C ASN A 181 -26.33 -9.26 36.43
N SER A 182 -27.29 -8.35 36.38
CA SER A 182 -27.92 -7.80 37.59
C SER A 182 -28.91 -8.76 38.27
N ASN A 183 -29.27 -9.88 37.64
CA ASN A 183 -30.12 -10.92 38.22
C ASN A 183 -29.39 -12.24 38.57
N MET A 184 -28.05 -12.28 38.46
CA MET A 184 -27.30 -13.48 38.84
C MET A 184 -25.97 -13.10 39.53
N ALA A 185 -25.93 -13.41 40.83
CA ALA A 185 -24.77 -13.47 41.73
C ALA A 185 -24.34 -12.19 42.49
N ILE A 186 -25.07 -11.90 43.58
CA ILE A 186 -24.41 -11.82 44.90
C ILE A 186 -24.48 -13.22 45.51
N SER A 187 -23.50 -14.06 45.15
CA SER A 187 -23.07 -15.15 46.02
C SER A 187 -21.58 -15.37 45.75
N THR A 188 -20.78 -14.63 46.51
CA THR A 188 -19.39 -14.95 46.75
C THR A 188 -19.34 -16.32 47.44
N SER A 189 -19.10 -17.38 46.68
CA SER A 189 -18.58 -18.62 47.24
C SER A 189 -17.27 -18.98 46.54
N ARG A 190 -16.18 -18.80 47.30
CA ARG A 190 -14.93 -19.52 47.10
C ARG A 190 -15.27 -21.01 47.00
N SER A 191 -14.99 -21.62 45.86
CA SER A 191 -14.71 -23.05 45.80
C SER A 191 -13.47 -23.25 44.94
N SER A 192 -12.36 -23.43 45.65
CA SER A 192 -11.17 -24.07 45.12
C SER A 192 -11.57 -25.44 44.57
N GLN A 193 -11.42 -25.67 43.28
CA GLN A 193 -11.49 -27.01 42.72
C GLN A 193 -10.15 -27.39 42.09
N ASN A 194 -9.61 -28.43 42.71
CA ASN A 194 -8.36 -29.11 42.47
C ASN A 194 -8.20 -29.53 40.99
N LEU A 195 -7.03 -29.24 40.45
CA LEU A 195 -6.48 -29.94 39.29
C LEU A 195 -6.26 -31.41 39.68
N VAL A 196 -7.07 -32.28 39.12
CA VAL A 196 -6.82 -33.73 39.10
C VAL A 196 -5.98 -34.00 37.87
N GLU A 197 -4.71 -34.33 38.07
CA GLU A 197 -3.84 -34.90 37.04
C GLU A 197 -4.33 -36.33 36.71
N THR A 198 -4.64 -36.58 35.44
CA THR A 198 -4.72 -37.93 34.88
C THR A 198 -3.49 -38.18 34.00
N PRO A 199 -2.74 -39.28 34.21
CA PRO A 199 -1.57 -39.61 33.41
C PRO A 199 -2.01 -40.39 32.16
N GLY A 200 -1.65 -39.93 30.96
CA GLY A 200 -1.90 -40.73 29.76
C GLY A 200 -1.63 -40.04 28.42
N LEU A 201 -0.58 -40.51 27.75
CA LEU A 201 -0.23 -40.32 26.33
C LEU A 201 0.02 -38.88 25.82
N ASN A 202 1.29 -38.47 25.93
CA ASN A 202 1.86 -37.43 25.07
C ASN A 202 1.97 -37.96 23.62
N GLN A 203 0.95 -37.69 22.80
CA GLN A 203 1.16 -37.52 21.37
C GLN A 203 0.95 -36.04 21.07
N VAL A 204 2.08 -35.33 20.90
CA VAL A 204 2.10 -33.98 20.35
C VAL A 204 1.67 -34.10 18.89
N VAL A 205 0.36 -34.00 18.64
CA VAL A 205 -0.21 -33.93 17.29
C VAL A 205 0.08 -32.52 16.77
N LEU A 206 1.01 -32.42 15.81
CA LEU A 206 1.24 -31.17 15.07
C LEU A 206 0.02 -30.94 14.15
N PRO A 207 -0.62 -29.75 14.16
CA PRO A 207 -1.77 -29.48 13.30
C PRO A 207 -1.43 -29.67 11.82
N SER A 208 -2.38 -30.16 11.02
CA SER A 208 -2.27 -30.10 9.55
C SER A 208 -2.34 -28.64 9.12
N LEU A 209 -1.23 -28.09 8.65
CA LEU A 209 -1.09 -26.69 8.27
C LEU A 209 -2.09 -26.32 7.15
N SER A 210 -2.82 -25.23 7.32
CA SER A 210 -3.58 -24.56 6.26
C SER A 210 -2.67 -24.23 5.05
N LEU A 211 -3.22 -23.95 3.87
CA LEU A 211 -2.43 -23.59 2.69
C LEU A 211 -1.44 -22.46 3.00
N ASP A 212 -1.89 -21.47 3.77
CA ASP A 212 -1.05 -20.36 4.22
C ASP A 212 0.05 -20.81 5.16
N GLU A 213 -0.25 -21.68 6.14
CA GLU A 213 0.77 -22.18 7.03
C GLU A 213 1.76 -23.10 6.28
N THR A 214 1.30 -23.89 5.31
CA THR A 214 2.15 -24.75 4.46
C THR A 214 3.09 -23.91 3.61
N ILE A 215 2.57 -22.85 2.98
CA ILE A 215 3.38 -21.87 2.26
C ILE A 215 4.37 -21.19 3.21
N GLU A 216 3.96 -20.85 4.43
CA GLU A 216 4.87 -20.25 5.43
C GLU A 216 5.98 -21.19 5.89
N GLN A 217 5.68 -22.48 6.03
CA GLN A 217 6.66 -23.50 6.43
C GLN A 217 7.66 -23.75 5.30
N ILE A 218 7.19 -23.83 4.03
CA ILE A 218 8.04 -24.02 2.83
C ILE A 218 8.90 -22.79 2.52
N ILE A 219 8.40 -21.58 2.78
CA ILE A 219 9.17 -20.35 2.55
C ILE A 219 10.33 -20.21 3.56
N GLY A 220 10.23 -20.85 4.74
CA GLY A 220 11.35 -21.06 5.65
C GLY A 220 12.21 -19.82 6.00
N GLY A 221 13.53 -20.03 5.95
CA GLY A 221 14.61 -19.04 6.14
C GLY A 221 14.55 -17.86 5.16
N PHE A 222 15.05 -16.68 5.55
CA PHE A 222 15.29 -15.60 4.57
C PHE A 222 16.48 -15.98 3.69
N GLY A 223 16.22 -16.57 2.53
CA GLY A 223 17.24 -16.98 1.56
C GLY A 223 17.78 -15.82 0.70
N TRP A 224 18.95 -16.03 0.09
CA TRP A 224 19.55 -15.07 -0.85
C TRP A 224 18.66 -14.79 -2.07
N SER A 225 17.92 -15.79 -2.55
CA SER A 225 16.98 -15.65 -3.66
C SER A 225 15.86 -14.66 -3.32
N LEU A 226 15.28 -14.75 -2.12
CA LEU A 226 14.27 -13.83 -1.58
C LEU A 226 14.81 -12.41 -1.44
N PHE A 227 16.05 -12.26 -0.97
CA PHE A 227 16.71 -10.96 -0.88
C PHE A 227 16.89 -10.30 -2.26
N MET A 228 17.40 -11.04 -3.25
CA MET A 228 17.54 -10.53 -4.62
C MET A 228 16.18 -10.14 -5.22
N GLN A 229 15.15 -10.98 -5.01
CA GLN A 229 13.79 -10.68 -5.45
C GLN A 229 13.25 -9.42 -4.75
N ALA A 230 13.56 -9.21 -3.47
CA ALA A 230 13.12 -8.03 -2.75
C ALA A 230 13.71 -6.74 -3.33
N ILE A 231 15.00 -6.75 -3.67
CA ILE A 231 15.65 -5.62 -4.34
C ILE A 231 14.99 -5.37 -5.71
N LEU A 232 14.83 -6.42 -6.53
CA LEU A 232 14.28 -6.29 -7.88
C LEU A 232 12.85 -5.74 -7.90
N VAL A 233 12.01 -6.16 -6.96
CA VAL A 233 10.61 -5.69 -6.85
C VAL A 233 10.50 -4.29 -6.26
N SER A 234 11.52 -3.82 -5.55
CA SER A 234 11.54 -2.49 -4.90
C SER A 234 12.05 -1.37 -5.80
N ILE A 235 12.93 -1.65 -6.77
CA ILE A 235 13.47 -0.62 -7.68
C ILE A 235 12.40 0.11 -8.51
N PRO A 236 11.28 -0.49 -8.96
CA PRO A 236 10.19 0.27 -9.58
C PRO A 236 9.70 1.47 -8.74
N SER A 237 9.68 1.33 -7.40
CA SER A 237 9.34 2.43 -6.48
C SER A 237 10.35 3.58 -6.51
N PHE A 238 11.62 3.31 -6.83
CA PHE A 238 12.65 4.35 -7.01
C PHE A 238 12.31 5.22 -8.23
N PHE A 239 11.97 4.61 -9.36
CA PHE A 239 11.60 5.34 -10.58
C PHE A 239 10.26 6.06 -10.44
N ASP A 240 9.31 5.48 -9.71
CA ASP A 240 8.06 6.15 -9.35
C ASP A 240 8.34 7.46 -8.60
N ALA A 241 9.18 7.42 -7.56
CA ALA A 241 9.55 8.63 -6.82
C ALA A 241 10.14 9.71 -7.72
N GLN A 242 11.05 9.35 -8.64
CA GLN A 242 11.61 10.30 -9.60
C GLN A 242 10.50 10.94 -10.46
N GLN A 243 9.62 10.13 -11.07
CA GLN A 243 8.55 10.64 -11.94
C GLN A 243 7.47 11.44 -11.20
N THR A 244 7.28 11.17 -9.91
CA THR A 244 6.40 11.93 -9.02
C THR A 244 6.82 13.39 -8.96
N PHE A 245 8.11 13.61 -8.70
CA PHE A 245 8.63 14.89 -8.24
C PHE A 245 9.44 15.62 -9.32
N ILE A 246 9.63 15.02 -10.49
CA ILE A 246 10.39 15.61 -11.60
C ILE A 246 9.89 17.00 -12.01
N SER A 247 8.58 17.25 -11.90
CA SER A 247 7.97 18.55 -12.23
C SER A 247 8.44 19.68 -11.31
N ILE A 248 8.91 19.39 -10.09
CA ILE A 248 9.49 20.40 -9.19
C ILE A 248 10.70 21.08 -9.84
N TYR A 249 11.46 20.34 -10.66
CA TYR A 249 12.65 20.84 -11.34
C TYR A 249 12.35 21.25 -12.78
N ALA A 250 11.50 20.52 -13.49
CA ALA A 250 11.15 20.84 -14.87
C ALA A 250 10.28 22.10 -15.00
N ASP A 251 9.39 22.33 -14.03
CA ASP A 251 8.46 23.46 -13.98
C ASP A 251 8.98 24.57 -13.04
N ALA A 252 10.26 24.55 -12.65
CA ALA A 252 10.83 25.54 -11.75
C ALA A 252 10.84 26.94 -12.37
N GLU A 253 10.50 27.95 -11.57
CA GLU A 253 10.59 29.35 -11.99
C GLU A 253 12.08 29.77 -12.02
N PRO A 254 12.63 30.17 -13.18
CA PRO A 254 14.01 30.60 -13.26
C PRO A 254 14.19 31.96 -12.57
N LYS A 255 15.42 32.23 -12.14
CA LYS A 255 15.77 33.58 -11.69
C LYS A 255 15.93 34.52 -12.88
N TRP A 256 15.60 35.78 -12.68
CA TRP A 256 15.67 36.83 -13.69
C TRP A 256 16.35 38.08 -13.13
N HIS A 257 16.93 38.88 -14.03
CA HIS A 257 17.52 40.17 -13.72
C HIS A 257 17.04 41.25 -14.69
N CYS A 258 17.10 42.50 -14.24
CA CYS A 258 16.82 43.66 -15.08
C CYS A 258 17.98 43.89 -16.06
N SER A 259 17.63 44.22 -17.31
CA SER A 259 18.61 44.66 -18.30
C SER A 259 19.17 46.02 -17.89
N THR A 260 20.48 46.19 -18.01
CA THR A 260 21.26 47.35 -17.52
C THR A 260 20.87 48.72 -18.10
N PHE A 261 19.93 48.76 -19.05
CA PHE A 261 19.55 49.98 -19.77
C PHE A 261 18.21 50.57 -19.34
N ASP A 262 17.44 49.94 -18.46
CA ASP A 262 16.07 50.36 -18.15
C ASP A 262 15.93 50.82 -16.68
N THR A 263 15.66 52.11 -16.47
CA THR A 263 15.45 52.70 -15.13
C THR A 263 14.10 52.36 -14.50
N THR A 264 13.21 51.71 -15.27
CA THR A 264 11.88 51.28 -14.84
C THR A 264 11.85 49.89 -14.17
N CYS A 265 12.93 49.13 -14.32
CA CYS A 265 13.04 47.77 -13.80
C CYS A 265 13.78 47.75 -12.46
N ASN A 266 13.12 47.21 -11.43
CA ASN A 266 13.72 46.98 -10.11
C ASN A 266 13.45 45.53 -9.68
N SER A 267 14.23 44.98 -8.74
CA SER A 267 14.11 43.60 -8.27
C SER A 267 12.76 43.26 -7.61
N SER A 268 11.94 44.27 -7.30
CA SER A 268 10.58 44.13 -6.73
C SER A 268 9.45 44.35 -7.75
N SER A 269 9.78 44.63 -9.02
CA SER A 269 8.79 44.89 -10.06
C SER A 269 8.15 43.58 -10.54
N ASN A 270 6.87 43.62 -10.93
CA ASN A 270 6.19 42.47 -11.50
C ASN A 270 6.62 42.27 -12.96
N ILE A 271 7.24 41.11 -13.25
CA ILE A 271 7.77 40.75 -14.57
C ILE A 271 6.72 40.85 -15.69
N CYS A 272 5.44 40.64 -15.36
CA CYS A 272 4.32 40.66 -16.29
C CYS A 272 3.83 42.06 -16.69
N GLN A 273 4.24 43.08 -15.94
CA GLN A 273 3.92 44.48 -16.25
C GLN A 273 5.09 45.18 -16.97
N LEU A 274 6.23 44.51 -17.07
CA LEU A 274 7.43 45.03 -17.72
C LEU A 274 7.49 44.61 -19.19
N PRO A 275 8.02 45.47 -20.08
CA PRO A 275 8.30 45.06 -21.45
C PRO A 275 9.42 44.00 -21.48
N LYS A 276 9.34 43.05 -22.41
CA LYS A 276 10.31 41.94 -22.53
C LYS A 276 11.76 42.37 -22.78
N SER A 277 11.99 43.63 -23.18
CA SER A 277 13.32 44.22 -23.34
C SER A 277 13.96 44.68 -22.02
N ALA A 278 13.16 44.85 -20.96
CA ALA A 278 13.60 45.38 -19.67
C ALA A 278 14.23 44.31 -18.76
N TRP A 279 14.05 43.02 -19.05
CA TRP A 279 14.51 41.92 -18.20
C TRP A 279 15.00 40.72 -19.02
N SER A 280 15.83 39.88 -18.41
CA SER A 280 16.31 38.62 -18.98
C SER A 280 16.46 37.54 -17.92
N TRP A 281 16.28 36.27 -18.32
CA TRP A 281 16.54 35.12 -17.46
C TRP A 281 18.04 34.99 -17.14
N ASP A 282 18.38 34.59 -15.92
CA ASP A 282 19.76 34.31 -15.49
C ASP A 282 20.31 33.04 -16.17
N GLU A 283 19.42 32.10 -16.49
CA GLU A 283 19.74 30.82 -17.11
C GLU A 283 19.16 30.77 -18.55
N PRO A 284 19.66 29.87 -19.42
CA PRO A 284 19.17 29.77 -20.79
C PRO A 284 17.66 29.51 -20.85
N SER A 285 16.98 30.10 -21.84
CA SER A 285 15.52 30.02 -21.98
C SER A 285 14.97 28.60 -22.15
N HIS A 286 15.79 27.63 -22.53
CA HIS A 286 15.39 26.23 -22.69
C HIS A 286 15.55 25.40 -21.41
N ASN A 287 15.97 26.01 -20.30
CA ASN A 287 16.27 25.27 -19.06
C ASN A 287 15.01 24.72 -18.41
N THR A 288 13.94 25.52 -18.31
CA THR A 288 12.68 25.11 -17.69
C THR A 288 11.49 25.28 -18.63
N ILE A 289 10.39 24.59 -18.32
CA ILE A 289 9.14 24.68 -19.07
C ILE A 289 8.58 26.11 -19.06
N ILE A 290 8.72 26.80 -17.92
CA ILE A 290 8.25 28.18 -17.77
C ILE A 290 9.02 29.11 -18.72
N SER A 291 10.35 29.01 -18.75
CA SER A 291 11.17 29.88 -19.60
C SER A 291 11.05 29.55 -21.09
N GLU A 292 10.84 28.27 -21.45
CA GLU A 292 10.79 27.85 -22.85
C GLU A 292 9.47 28.23 -23.52
N TRP A 293 8.35 28.05 -22.82
CA TRP A 293 7.01 28.33 -23.36
C TRP A 293 6.45 29.70 -22.98
N GLY A 294 7.23 30.52 -22.26
CA GLY A 294 6.83 31.88 -21.89
C GLY A 294 5.65 31.89 -20.93
N LEU A 295 5.66 31.01 -19.92
CA LEU A 295 4.55 30.81 -18.99
C LEU A 295 4.67 31.66 -17.71
N GLU A 296 5.62 32.59 -17.64
CA GLU A 296 5.87 33.46 -16.48
C GLU A 296 4.64 34.27 -16.05
N CYS A 297 3.76 34.60 -16.99
CA CYS A 297 2.54 35.37 -16.76
C CYS A 297 1.25 34.58 -16.97
N ALA A 298 1.39 33.26 -17.16
CA ALA A 298 0.23 32.38 -17.27
C ALA A 298 -0.51 32.30 -15.93
N SER A 299 -1.82 32.08 -15.98
CA SER A 299 -2.61 31.90 -14.76
C SER A 299 -2.13 30.67 -13.99
N SER A 300 -2.33 30.68 -12.67
CA SER A 300 -2.02 29.55 -11.78
C SER A 300 -2.71 28.25 -12.21
N PHE A 301 -3.82 28.34 -12.93
CA PHE A 301 -4.50 27.20 -13.53
C PHE A 301 -3.63 26.50 -14.59
N ILE A 302 -2.99 27.26 -15.49
CA ILE A 302 -2.17 26.68 -16.58
C ILE A 302 -0.85 26.12 -16.03
N THR A 303 -0.21 26.83 -15.10
CA THR A 303 1.05 26.38 -14.50
C THR A 303 0.84 25.19 -13.56
N GLY A 304 -0.31 25.10 -12.88
CA GLY A 304 -0.67 23.96 -12.03
C GLY A 304 -1.31 22.77 -12.76
N LEU A 305 -1.68 22.93 -14.03
CA LEU A 305 -2.38 21.90 -14.82
C LEU A 305 -1.60 20.58 -14.89
N PRO A 306 -0.29 20.55 -15.23
CA PRO A 306 0.42 19.28 -15.42
C PRO A 306 0.55 18.45 -14.14
N ALA A 307 0.84 19.11 -13.01
CA ALA A 307 0.90 18.46 -11.70
C ALA A 307 -0.48 17.92 -11.29
N SER A 308 -1.54 18.71 -11.48
CA SER A 308 -2.91 18.31 -11.18
C SER A 308 -3.34 17.13 -12.06
N SER A 309 -3.07 17.18 -13.37
CA SER A 309 -3.34 16.10 -14.32
C SER A 309 -2.66 14.80 -13.92
N PHE A 310 -1.41 14.84 -13.44
CA PHE A 310 -0.69 13.66 -12.96
C PHE A 310 -1.38 12.98 -11.76
N PHE A 311 -1.83 13.76 -10.77
CA PHE A 311 -2.51 13.19 -9.60
C PHE A 311 -3.95 12.74 -9.90
N ILE A 312 -4.68 13.45 -10.78
CA ILE A 312 -6.00 13.01 -11.26
C ILE A 312 -5.84 11.69 -12.04
N GLY A 313 -4.82 11.58 -12.88
CA GLY A 313 -4.46 10.32 -13.54
C GLY A 313 -4.20 9.22 -12.53
N SER A 314 -3.43 9.49 -11.47
CA SER A 314 -3.16 8.52 -10.40
C SER A 314 -4.43 8.07 -9.67
N LEU A 315 -5.39 8.96 -9.44
CA LEU A 315 -6.66 8.62 -8.83
C LEU A 315 -7.47 7.65 -9.70
N ILE A 316 -7.61 7.95 -11.00
CA ILE A 316 -8.34 7.10 -11.96
C ILE A 316 -7.60 5.77 -12.18
N GLY A 317 -6.28 5.82 -12.22
CA GLY A 317 -5.39 4.65 -12.33
C GLY A 317 -5.60 3.69 -11.18
N GLY A 318 -5.76 4.21 -9.95
CA GLY A 318 -6.02 3.39 -8.76
C GLY A 318 -7.26 2.52 -8.90
N PHE A 319 -8.37 3.07 -9.40
CA PHE A 319 -9.61 2.29 -9.61
C PHE A 319 -9.51 1.29 -10.77
N THR A 320 -8.95 1.74 -11.90
CA THR A 320 -8.91 0.94 -13.14
C THR A 320 -7.87 -0.18 -13.07
N LEU A 321 -6.64 0.14 -12.65
CA LEU A 321 -5.53 -0.82 -12.58
C LEU A 321 -5.68 -1.80 -11.43
N ALA A 322 -6.25 -1.41 -10.28
CA ALA A 322 -6.51 -2.37 -9.20
C ALA A 322 -7.48 -3.47 -9.66
N THR A 323 -8.57 -3.08 -10.31
CA THR A 323 -9.54 -4.01 -10.89
C THR A 323 -8.86 -4.94 -11.90
N LEU A 324 -8.04 -4.40 -12.80
CA LEU A 324 -7.34 -5.19 -13.83
C LEU A 324 -6.31 -6.18 -13.24
N GLY A 325 -5.65 -5.80 -12.14
CA GLY A 325 -4.68 -6.64 -11.44
C GLY A 325 -5.29 -7.86 -10.78
N ASP A 326 -6.48 -7.70 -10.20
CA ASP A 326 -7.18 -8.80 -9.54
C ASP A 326 -7.80 -9.78 -10.54
N PHE A 327 -8.37 -9.29 -11.64
CA PHE A 327 -9.06 -10.15 -12.58
C PHE A 327 -8.16 -10.85 -13.62
N CYS A 328 -7.15 -10.16 -14.17
CA CYS A 328 -6.49 -10.65 -15.39
C CYS A 328 -4.97 -10.72 -15.31
N LEU A 329 -4.33 -9.69 -14.75
CA LEU A 329 -2.89 -9.52 -14.93
C LEU A 329 -2.05 -10.20 -13.85
N GLY A 330 -2.56 -10.33 -12.62
CA GLY A 330 -1.72 -10.69 -11.49
C GLY A 330 -0.82 -9.53 -11.05
N ARG A 331 0.03 -9.79 -10.06
CA ARG A 331 0.73 -8.73 -9.31
C ARG A 331 2.02 -8.33 -10.01
N LYS A 332 2.79 -9.29 -10.53
CA LYS A 332 4.01 -9.06 -11.32
C LYS A 332 3.69 -8.32 -12.62
N ASN A 333 2.76 -8.85 -13.42
CA ASN A 333 2.50 -8.25 -14.74
C ASN A 333 1.91 -6.84 -14.60
N LEU A 334 1.03 -6.62 -13.62
CA LEU A 334 0.50 -5.29 -13.36
C LEU A 334 1.62 -4.31 -12.97
N LEU A 335 2.51 -4.69 -12.03
CA LEU A 335 3.62 -3.84 -11.59
C LEU A 335 4.48 -3.35 -12.78
N TYR A 336 4.93 -4.28 -13.62
CA TYR A 336 5.82 -3.96 -14.73
C TYR A 336 5.10 -3.27 -15.90
N LEU A 337 3.84 -3.63 -16.18
CA LEU A 337 3.03 -2.91 -17.19
C LEU A 337 2.82 -1.46 -16.77
N SER A 338 2.45 -1.24 -15.52
CA SER A 338 2.24 0.09 -14.94
C SER A 338 3.50 0.93 -14.92
N CYS A 339 4.63 0.35 -14.53
CA CYS A 339 5.93 1.03 -14.57
C CYS A 339 6.37 1.32 -16.03
N LEU A 340 6.06 0.43 -16.97
CA LEU A 340 6.34 0.64 -18.40
C LEU A 340 5.50 1.78 -18.98
N ILE A 341 4.19 1.81 -18.71
CA ILE A 341 3.29 2.90 -19.13
C ILE A 341 3.82 4.24 -18.60
N MET A 342 4.17 4.30 -17.30
CA MET A 342 4.74 5.50 -16.70
C MET A 342 6.04 5.92 -17.38
N SER A 343 6.98 4.99 -17.58
CA SER A 343 8.31 5.30 -18.11
C SER A 343 8.30 5.66 -19.60
N VAL A 344 7.49 4.99 -20.42
CA VAL A 344 7.34 5.30 -21.86
C VAL A 344 6.65 6.65 -22.03
N THR A 345 5.62 6.92 -21.24
CA THR A 345 4.94 8.21 -21.31
C THR A 345 5.84 9.35 -20.82
N ALA A 346 6.65 9.12 -19.78
CA ALA A 346 7.67 10.07 -19.33
C ALA A 346 8.75 10.33 -20.40
N LEU A 347 9.16 9.30 -21.15
CA LEU A 347 10.04 9.47 -22.31
C LEU A 347 9.37 10.32 -23.40
N MET A 348 8.11 10.04 -23.74
CA MET A 348 7.34 10.85 -24.69
C MET A 348 7.18 12.30 -24.23
N THR A 349 7.13 12.55 -22.90
CA THR A 349 6.99 13.88 -22.31
C THR A 349 8.16 14.79 -22.69
N ALA A 350 9.36 14.24 -22.86
CA ALA A 350 10.54 14.99 -23.30
C ALA A 350 10.38 15.59 -24.71
N PHE A 351 9.53 15.01 -25.56
CA PHE A 351 9.27 15.48 -26.92
C PHE A 351 8.05 16.41 -27.00
N SER A 352 7.48 16.79 -25.86
CA SER A 352 6.32 17.69 -25.85
C SER A 352 6.72 19.10 -26.31
N THR A 353 5.84 19.69 -27.13
CA THR A 353 6.02 21.02 -27.74
C THR A 353 5.06 22.07 -27.18
N ASN A 354 4.08 21.64 -26.39
CA ASN A 354 3.09 22.53 -25.78
C ASN A 354 2.63 22.00 -24.41
N ILE A 355 2.10 22.91 -23.59
CA ILE A 355 1.63 22.63 -22.22
C ILE A 355 0.49 21.62 -22.17
N TRP A 356 -0.36 21.59 -23.20
CA TRP A 356 -1.50 20.69 -23.28
C TRP A 356 -1.06 19.24 -23.51
N MET A 357 -0.14 19.01 -24.46
CA MET A 357 0.47 17.69 -24.70
C MET A 357 1.26 17.24 -23.47
N TYR A 358 2.03 18.14 -22.86
CA TYR A 358 2.72 17.85 -21.60
C TYR A 358 1.73 17.40 -20.51
N SER A 359 0.64 18.15 -20.29
CA SER A 359 -0.38 17.81 -19.30
C SER A 359 -1.08 16.48 -19.58
N SER A 360 -1.41 16.19 -20.84
CA SER A 360 -2.00 14.91 -21.26
C SER A 360 -1.05 13.73 -21.03
N LEU A 361 0.23 13.90 -21.35
CA LEU A 361 1.24 12.86 -21.09
C LEU A 361 1.47 12.69 -19.58
N ARG A 362 1.47 13.77 -18.79
CA ARG A 362 1.52 13.68 -17.32
C ARG A 362 0.30 12.95 -16.75
N PHE A 363 -0.89 13.16 -17.30
CA PHE A 363 -2.09 12.41 -16.94
C PHE A 363 -1.92 10.90 -17.16
N VAL A 364 -1.46 10.50 -18.35
CA VAL A 364 -1.23 9.07 -18.67
C VAL A 364 -0.10 8.47 -17.83
N SER A 365 0.95 9.23 -17.55
CA SER A 365 2.00 8.82 -16.61
C SER A 365 1.44 8.61 -15.19
N GLY A 366 0.51 9.45 -14.76
CA GLY A 366 -0.21 9.32 -13.50
C GLY A 366 -1.07 8.06 -13.44
N LEU A 367 -1.78 7.72 -14.53
CA LEU A 367 -2.56 6.47 -14.61
C LEU A 367 -1.68 5.25 -14.29
N GLY A 368 -0.50 5.14 -14.91
CA GLY A 368 0.43 4.03 -14.67
C GLY A 368 1.03 4.00 -13.26
N ARG A 369 1.13 5.14 -12.58
CA ARG A 369 1.77 5.26 -11.27
C ARG A 369 1.02 4.51 -10.14
N ALA A 370 -0.31 4.54 -10.19
CA ALA A 370 -1.16 4.22 -9.04
C ALA A 370 -0.95 2.82 -8.43
N SER A 371 -0.62 1.83 -9.24
CA SER A 371 -0.46 0.44 -8.83
C SER A 371 0.98 0.09 -8.42
N ILE A 372 1.98 0.92 -8.70
CA ILE A 372 3.40 0.54 -8.56
C ILE A 372 3.74 0.18 -7.11
N ILE A 373 3.54 1.12 -6.17
CA ILE A 373 3.86 0.88 -4.75
C ILE A 373 3.01 -0.26 -4.18
N THR A 374 1.71 -0.27 -4.49
CA THR A 374 0.78 -1.28 -3.98
C THR A 374 1.15 -2.69 -4.47
N CYS A 375 1.41 -2.87 -5.76
CA CYS A 375 1.82 -4.16 -6.31
C CYS A 375 3.21 -4.58 -5.81
N SER A 376 4.16 -3.66 -5.66
CA SER A 376 5.45 -3.97 -5.04
C SER A 376 5.27 -4.50 -3.61
N LEU A 377 4.47 -3.83 -2.78
CA LEU A 377 4.19 -4.26 -1.40
C LEU A 377 3.51 -5.62 -1.33
N ILE A 378 2.47 -5.84 -2.14
CA ILE A 378 1.74 -7.12 -2.18
C ILE A 378 2.68 -8.24 -2.64
N LEU A 379 3.43 -8.03 -3.72
CA LEU A 379 4.32 -9.03 -4.27
C LEU A 379 5.47 -9.40 -3.33
N LEU A 380 5.96 -8.44 -2.53
CA LEU A 380 6.96 -8.69 -1.47
C LEU A 380 6.36 -9.49 -0.30
N THR A 381 5.17 -9.11 0.16
CA THR A 381 4.54 -9.70 1.35
C THR A 381 3.91 -11.07 1.08
N GLU A 382 3.45 -11.35 -0.14
CA GLU A 382 2.90 -12.65 -0.52
C GLU A 382 3.96 -13.74 -0.69
N ARG A 383 5.23 -13.37 -0.90
CA ARG A 383 6.34 -14.32 -1.06
C ARG A 383 7.07 -14.68 0.22
N VAL A 384 6.74 -14.02 1.33
CA VAL A 384 7.50 -14.16 2.58
C VAL A 384 6.62 -14.52 3.76
N GLY A 385 7.18 -15.33 4.67
CA GLY A 385 6.51 -15.70 5.91
C GLY A 385 6.26 -14.50 6.82
N LYS A 386 5.24 -14.61 7.70
CA LYS A 386 4.75 -13.55 8.60
C LYS A 386 5.83 -12.73 9.29
N ARG A 387 6.93 -13.37 9.72
CA ARG A 387 8.04 -12.72 10.45
C ARG A 387 8.79 -11.64 9.65
N TRP A 388 8.86 -11.75 8.32
CA TRP A 388 9.65 -10.86 7.45
C TRP A 388 8.80 -9.87 6.65
N ARG A 389 7.47 -10.02 6.67
CA ARG A 389 6.55 -9.19 5.87
C ARG A 389 6.70 -7.70 6.15
N GLY A 390 6.90 -7.32 7.42
CA GLY A 390 7.10 -5.93 7.80
C GLY A 390 8.39 -5.35 7.22
N GLN A 391 9.52 -6.02 7.44
CA GLN A 391 10.83 -5.58 7.00
C GLN A 391 10.92 -5.50 5.48
N LEU A 392 10.40 -6.50 4.78
CA LEU A 392 10.38 -6.50 3.32
C LEU A 392 9.38 -5.51 2.73
N GLY A 393 8.21 -5.34 3.33
CA GLY A 393 7.29 -4.27 2.93
C GLY A 393 7.96 -2.89 2.97
N MET A 394 8.81 -2.64 3.98
CA MET A 394 9.54 -1.38 4.09
C MET A 394 10.60 -1.16 3.01
N THR A 395 11.09 -2.21 2.34
CA THR A 395 12.14 -2.05 1.29
C THR A 395 11.66 -1.25 0.08
N ALA A 396 10.38 -1.36 -0.30
CA ALA A 396 9.78 -0.56 -1.37
C ALA A 396 9.74 0.94 -1.00
N PHE A 397 9.36 1.26 0.25
CA PHE A 397 9.38 2.64 0.74
C PHE A 397 10.79 3.22 0.82
N PHE A 398 11.76 2.41 1.25
CA PHE A 398 13.16 2.83 1.28
C PHE A 398 13.68 3.16 -0.14
N SER A 399 13.36 2.29 -1.11
CA SER A 399 13.66 2.52 -2.53
C SER A 399 13.01 3.79 -3.06
N TYR A 400 11.75 4.04 -2.70
CA TYR A 400 11.04 5.28 -3.02
C TYR A 400 11.76 6.52 -2.44
N SER A 401 12.19 6.48 -1.17
CA SER A 401 12.97 7.56 -0.56
C SER A 401 14.31 7.80 -1.27
N LEU A 402 15.01 6.74 -1.68
CA LEU A 402 16.24 6.87 -2.47
C LEU A 402 15.98 7.52 -3.83
N GLY A 403 14.86 7.18 -4.49
CA GLY A 403 14.46 7.79 -5.75
C GLY A 403 14.23 9.28 -5.61
N LEU A 404 13.52 9.70 -4.56
CA LEU A 404 13.31 11.10 -4.22
C LEU A 404 14.66 11.83 -3.98
N LEU A 405 15.56 11.24 -3.19
CA LEU A 405 16.87 11.84 -2.87
C LEU A 405 17.81 11.90 -4.08
N SER A 406 17.66 11.00 -5.04
CA SER A 406 18.47 11.01 -6.27
C SER A 406 18.11 12.17 -7.21
N LEU A 407 16.85 12.64 -7.18
CA LEU A 407 16.34 13.61 -8.13
C LEU A 407 17.03 14.99 -8.04
N PRO A 408 17.26 15.60 -6.85
CA PRO A 408 18.05 16.83 -6.75
C PRO A 408 19.47 16.69 -7.30
N ALA A 409 20.11 15.52 -7.12
CA ALA A 409 21.45 15.27 -7.63
C ALA A 409 21.45 15.22 -9.17
N ILE A 410 20.49 14.51 -9.76
CA ILE A 410 20.31 14.46 -11.22
C ILE A 410 19.99 15.86 -11.77
N ALA A 411 19.13 16.62 -11.09
CA ALA A 411 18.79 17.99 -11.47
C ALA A 411 20.01 18.94 -11.41
N TYR A 412 20.83 18.83 -10.37
CA TYR A 412 22.05 19.63 -10.23
C TYR A 412 23.07 19.32 -11.33
N LEU A 413 23.27 18.05 -11.67
CA LEU A 413 24.17 17.63 -12.75
C LEU A 413 23.69 18.12 -14.13
N ASN A 414 22.37 18.29 -14.31
CA ASN A 414 21.75 18.75 -15.55
C ASN A 414 21.35 20.23 -15.54
N ARG A 415 21.82 21.04 -14.58
CA ARG A 415 21.37 22.43 -14.40
C ARG A 415 21.58 23.33 -15.63
N GLY A 416 22.56 23.03 -16.47
CA GLY A 416 22.83 23.77 -17.72
C GLY A 416 22.18 23.18 -18.97
N SER A 417 21.41 22.09 -18.84
CA SER A 417 20.76 21.38 -19.94
C SER A 417 19.26 21.59 -19.90
N SER A 418 18.57 21.44 -21.04
CA SER A 418 17.11 21.56 -21.08
C SER A 418 16.42 20.55 -20.15
N TRP A 419 15.32 20.95 -19.50
CA TRP A 419 14.44 20.09 -18.68
C TRP A 419 14.09 18.75 -19.36
N ARG A 420 14.07 18.69 -20.70
CA ARG A 420 13.88 17.46 -21.48
C ARG A 420 14.90 16.38 -21.11
N HIS A 421 16.15 16.75 -20.83
CA HIS A 421 17.21 15.83 -20.43
C HIS A 421 16.91 15.16 -19.09
N LEU A 422 16.23 15.83 -18.16
CA LEU A 422 15.81 15.21 -16.89
C LEU A 422 14.85 14.05 -17.14
N TYR A 423 13.91 14.21 -18.07
CA TYR A 423 12.99 13.15 -18.48
C TYR A 423 13.73 12.01 -19.19
N LEU A 424 14.69 12.31 -20.06
CA LEU A 424 15.50 11.27 -20.73
C LEU A 424 16.35 10.47 -19.71
N CYS A 425 17.06 11.17 -18.83
CA CYS A 425 17.95 10.56 -17.83
C CYS A 425 17.22 9.69 -16.81
N THR A 426 15.96 9.97 -16.51
CA THR A 426 15.15 9.17 -15.57
C THR A 426 14.39 8.05 -16.28
N SER A 427 13.84 8.31 -17.47
CA SER A 427 12.96 7.36 -18.17
C SER A 427 13.73 6.24 -18.88
N ILE A 428 14.89 6.54 -19.48
CA ILE A 428 15.68 5.52 -20.21
C ILE A 428 16.18 4.41 -19.25
N PRO A 429 16.77 4.72 -18.09
CA PRO A 429 17.12 3.70 -17.10
C PRO A 429 15.91 2.94 -16.58
N ALA A 430 14.77 3.63 -16.37
CA ALA A 430 13.54 2.99 -15.92
C ALA A 430 13.01 1.96 -16.93
N ILE A 431 12.96 2.29 -18.22
CA ILE A 431 12.54 1.36 -19.28
C ILE A 431 13.49 0.17 -19.36
N SER A 432 14.80 0.45 -19.39
CA SER A 432 15.84 -0.59 -19.48
C SER A 432 15.76 -1.55 -18.31
N TYR A 433 15.60 -1.01 -17.09
CA TYR A 433 15.43 -1.80 -15.88
C TYR A 433 14.16 -2.65 -15.91
N ASN A 434 13.02 -2.07 -16.29
CA ASN A 434 11.74 -2.78 -16.33
C ASN A 434 11.79 -3.99 -17.28
N ILE A 435 12.39 -3.83 -18.47
CA ILE A 435 12.54 -4.93 -19.43
C ILE A 435 13.38 -6.06 -18.84
N ILE A 436 14.53 -5.73 -18.25
CA ILE A 436 15.43 -6.73 -17.65
C ILE A 436 14.77 -7.42 -16.47
N ALA A 437 14.27 -6.64 -15.49
CA ALA A 437 13.73 -7.17 -14.25
C ALA A 437 12.45 -8.01 -14.46
N TYR A 438 11.66 -7.74 -15.51
CA TYR A 438 10.50 -8.55 -15.85
C TYR A 438 10.85 -10.05 -16.04
N PHE A 439 12.01 -10.37 -16.62
CA PHE A 439 12.42 -11.77 -16.82
C PHE A 439 12.93 -12.46 -15.56
N PHE A 440 13.48 -11.70 -14.60
CA PHE A 440 14.07 -12.27 -13.38
C PHE A 440 13.09 -12.36 -12.21
N VAL A 441 12.02 -11.56 -12.21
CA VAL A 441 11.05 -11.53 -11.11
C VAL A 441 10.01 -12.64 -11.24
N TYR A 442 9.71 -13.31 -10.14
CA TYR A 442 8.68 -14.37 -10.10
C TYR A 442 7.27 -13.81 -9.98
N GLU A 443 6.22 -14.62 -10.10
CA GLU A 443 4.87 -14.19 -9.70
C GLU A 443 4.62 -14.64 -8.25
N SER A 444 3.59 -14.08 -7.62
CA SER A 444 3.12 -14.54 -6.31
C SER A 444 2.65 -16.00 -6.36
N PRO A 445 3.23 -16.92 -5.55
CA PRO A 445 2.76 -18.30 -5.47
C PRO A 445 1.29 -18.39 -5.02
N ARG A 446 0.88 -17.52 -4.09
CA ARG A 446 -0.52 -17.46 -3.61
C ARG A 446 -1.49 -17.11 -4.73
N TRP A 447 -1.16 -16.10 -5.54
CA TRP A 447 -2.01 -15.71 -6.66
C TRP A 447 -2.10 -16.82 -7.72
N LEU A 448 -0.99 -17.50 -8.00
CA LEU A 448 -0.96 -18.61 -8.95
C LEU A 448 -1.85 -19.79 -8.50
N LEU A 449 -1.83 -20.13 -7.21
CA LEU A 449 -2.69 -21.16 -6.64
C LEU A 449 -4.18 -20.76 -6.69
N MET A 450 -4.50 -19.50 -6.39
CA MET A 450 -5.88 -19.01 -6.51
C MET A 450 -6.40 -19.03 -7.96
N GLN A 451 -5.50 -18.93 -8.95
CA GLN A 451 -5.83 -19.00 -10.38
C GLN A 451 -5.80 -20.44 -10.94
N GLY A 452 -5.56 -21.46 -10.10
CA GLY A 452 -5.47 -22.86 -10.52
C GLY A 452 -4.22 -23.20 -11.35
N ARG A 453 -3.16 -22.38 -11.26
CA ARG A 453 -1.87 -22.56 -11.95
C ARG A 453 -0.86 -23.27 -11.04
N ASP A 454 -1.25 -24.42 -10.52
CA ASP A 454 -0.53 -25.09 -9.44
C ASP A 454 0.89 -25.48 -9.83
N LYS A 455 1.09 -26.03 -11.04
CA LYS A 455 2.42 -26.44 -11.53
C LYS A 455 3.44 -25.28 -11.50
N GLU A 456 3.00 -24.07 -11.83
CA GLU A 456 3.87 -22.89 -11.82
C GLU A 456 4.13 -22.40 -10.40
N ALA A 457 3.10 -22.37 -9.54
CA ALA A 457 3.25 -22.04 -8.13
C ALA A 457 4.27 -22.96 -7.46
N ILE A 458 4.17 -24.26 -7.71
CA ILE A 458 5.06 -25.30 -7.18
C ILE A 458 6.50 -25.10 -7.69
N ALA A 459 6.68 -24.80 -8.98
CA ALA A 459 8.00 -24.54 -9.54
C ALA A 459 8.67 -23.31 -8.91
N ILE A 460 7.90 -22.26 -8.61
CA ILE A 460 8.40 -21.06 -7.92
C ILE A 460 8.72 -21.38 -6.46
N LEU A 461 7.84 -22.11 -5.76
CA LEU A 461 8.09 -22.51 -4.38
C LEU A 461 9.36 -23.35 -4.25
N ARG A 462 9.63 -24.29 -5.17
CA ARG A 462 10.89 -25.05 -5.20
C ARG A 462 12.13 -24.18 -5.43
N ARG A 463 12.02 -23.08 -6.18
CA ARG A 463 13.14 -22.14 -6.39
C ARG A 463 13.37 -21.22 -5.20
N ILE A 464 12.35 -21.01 -4.37
CA ILE A 464 12.38 -20.15 -3.19
C ILE A 464 12.76 -20.94 -1.93
N ALA A 465 12.34 -22.20 -1.83
CA ALA A 465 12.65 -23.11 -0.74
C ALA A 465 14.15 -23.33 -0.62
N SER A 466 14.66 -23.35 0.61
CA SER A 466 16.04 -23.73 0.89
C SER A 466 16.24 -25.24 0.69
N ILE A 467 17.41 -25.61 0.14
CA ILE A 467 17.85 -26.98 -0.20
C ILE A 467 17.64 -28.01 0.94
N GLU A 468 17.61 -27.56 2.21
CA GLU A 468 17.46 -28.41 3.39
C GLU A 468 16.01 -28.89 3.64
N GLU A 469 15.01 -28.30 2.97
CA GLU A 469 13.57 -28.63 3.09
C GLU A 469 12.99 -29.30 1.82
N ASP A 470 13.81 -29.61 0.82
CA ASP A 470 13.38 -30.25 -0.44
C ASP A 470 12.67 -31.60 -0.22
N GLY A 471 13.05 -32.34 0.82
CA GLY A 471 12.38 -33.59 1.20
C GLY A 471 10.95 -33.37 1.71
N LEU A 472 10.73 -32.30 2.48
CA LEU A 472 9.44 -31.93 3.03
C LEU A 472 8.53 -31.35 1.94
N CYS A 473 9.10 -30.48 1.10
CA CYS A 473 8.43 -29.89 -0.05
C CYS A 473 7.91 -30.98 -1.01
N ASN A 474 8.74 -31.99 -1.34
CA ASN A 474 8.30 -33.09 -2.21
C ASN A 474 7.21 -33.98 -1.59
N SER A 475 7.20 -34.19 -0.27
CA SER A 475 6.14 -34.96 0.40
C SER A 475 4.79 -34.22 0.46
N TYR A 476 4.79 -32.89 0.63
CA TYR A 476 3.56 -32.10 0.68
C TYR A 476 3.00 -31.78 -0.71
N LEU A 477 3.88 -31.62 -1.69
CA LEU A 477 3.49 -31.42 -3.10
C LEU A 477 2.88 -32.68 -3.75
N GLN A 478 3.09 -33.87 -3.17
CA GLN A 478 2.42 -35.10 -3.62
C GLN A 478 0.98 -35.26 -3.09
N GLN A 479 0.55 -34.41 -2.14
CA GLN A 479 -0.81 -34.43 -1.59
C GLN A 479 -1.81 -33.54 -2.36
N TRP A 480 -1.34 -32.77 -3.35
CA TRP A 480 -2.16 -31.86 -4.17
C TRP A 480 -2.25 -32.33 -5.63
#